data_AF-J5K8Z2-F1
#
_entry.id   AF-J5K8Z2-F1
#
_cell.length_a   1.000
_cell.length_b   1.000
_cell.length_c   1.000
_cell.angle_alpha   90.00
_cell.angle_beta   90.00
_cell.angle_gamma   90.00
#
_symmetry.space_group_name_H-M   'P 1'
#
loop_
_entity.id
_entity.type
_entity.pdbx_description
1 polymer ?
#
loop_
_entity_poly.entity_id
_entity_poly.type
_entity_poly.pdbx_seq_one_letter_code
_entity_poly.pdbx_strand_id
1 'polypeptide(L)'
;MDVVASLPESHLRAILVALFKDPYTHDRVISMASKLAAAPSSCNGSDLAICVQCKQAFSVLTRAENSCHYHPGTRWADESNEAWEDHFVNTDGPMETEENMEDWPDAFVWDCCQKTGSARGCKVGQHRS
;
A
#
# COMPACT_ATOMS: atom_id res chain seq x y z
N MET A 1 1.98 -20.39 -12.47
CA MET A 1 0.76 -19.92 -11.79
C MET A 1 1.10 -19.76 -10.33
N ASP A 2 0.74 -18.62 -9.76
CA ASP A 2 0.86 -18.37 -8.31
C ASP A 2 -0.06 -19.36 -7.56
N VAL A 3 0.49 -20.08 -6.59
CA VAL A 3 -0.27 -21.06 -5.79
C VAL A 3 -1.42 -20.36 -5.04
N VAL A 4 -1.20 -19.12 -4.60
CA VAL A 4 -2.18 -18.33 -3.85
C VAL A 4 -3.46 -18.09 -4.67
N ALA A 5 -3.32 -17.80 -5.96
CA ALA A 5 -4.45 -17.51 -6.85
C ALA A 5 -5.36 -18.73 -7.11
N SER A 6 -4.90 -19.95 -6.80
CA SER A 6 -5.68 -21.18 -6.98
C SER A 6 -6.42 -21.64 -5.72
N LEU A 7 -6.19 -20.97 -4.58
CA LEU A 7 -6.77 -21.37 -3.31
C LEU A 7 -8.24 -20.93 -3.19
N PRO A 8 -9.11 -21.76 -2.57
CA PRO A 8 -10.44 -21.33 -2.15
C PRO A 8 -10.38 -20.14 -1.17
N GLU A 9 -11.37 -19.26 -1.23
CA GLU A 9 -11.48 -18.08 -0.33
C GLU A 9 -11.41 -18.44 1.16
N SER A 10 -11.91 -19.63 1.55
CA SER A 10 -11.82 -20.13 2.92
C SER A 10 -10.38 -20.35 3.38
N HIS A 11 -9.51 -20.86 2.50
CA HIS A 11 -8.09 -21.04 2.78
C HIS A 11 -7.36 -19.71 2.82
N LEU A 12 -7.67 -18.79 1.90
CA LEU A 12 -7.12 -17.42 1.92
C LEU A 12 -7.45 -16.71 3.24
N ARG A 13 -8.70 -16.82 3.71
CA ARG A 13 -9.11 -16.28 5.01
C ARG A 13 -8.37 -16.92 6.17
N ALA A 14 -8.19 -18.24 6.18
CA ALA A 14 -7.45 -18.94 7.22
C ALA A 14 -5.96 -18.52 7.27
N ILE A 15 -5.33 -18.34 6.10
CA ILE A 15 -3.96 -17.83 5.99
C ILE A 15 -3.86 -16.41 6.54
N LEU A 16 -4.76 -15.51 6.15
CA LEU A 16 -4.79 -14.13 6.67
C LEU A 16 -4.90 -14.10 8.20
N VAL A 17 -5.82 -14.88 8.78
CA VAL A 17 -5.97 -14.99 10.24
C VAL A 17 -4.71 -15.52 10.92
N ALA A 18 -3.99 -16.45 10.28
CA ALA A 18 -2.72 -16.96 10.82
C ALA A 18 -1.60 -15.90 10.77
N LEU A 19 -1.59 -15.05 9.74
CA LEU A 19 -0.60 -13.97 9.57
C LEU A 19 -0.84 -12.79 10.51
N PHE A 20 -2.04 -12.62 11.06
CA PHE A 20 -2.37 -11.55 12.03
C PHE A 20 -1.59 -11.60 13.36
N LYS A 21 -0.75 -12.63 13.56
CA LYS A 21 0.23 -12.62 14.65
C LYS A 21 1.27 -11.52 14.50
N ASP A 22 1.51 -11.06 13.28
CA ASP A 22 2.33 -9.90 12.98
C ASP A 22 1.44 -8.62 13.03
N PRO A 23 1.64 -7.72 14.02
CA PRO A 23 0.79 -6.54 14.20
C PRO A 23 0.77 -5.64 12.96
N TYR A 24 1.92 -5.51 12.29
CA TYR A 24 2.05 -4.71 11.09
C TYR A 24 1.21 -5.27 9.94
N THR A 25 1.29 -6.58 9.68
CA THR A 25 0.43 -7.26 8.69
C THR A 25 -1.05 -7.12 9.03
N HIS A 26 -1.41 -7.22 10.31
CA HIS A 26 -2.79 -7.04 10.76
C HIS A 26 -3.31 -5.63 10.44
N ASP A 27 -2.56 -4.59 10.75
CA ASP A 27 -2.95 -3.20 10.53
C ASP A 27 -3.07 -2.87 9.03
N ARG A 28 -2.17 -3.41 8.20
CA ARG A 28 -2.28 -3.31 6.74
C ARG A 28 -3.55 -3.95 6.20
N VAL A 29 -3.89 -5.14 6.70
CA VAL A 29 -5.12 -5.83 6.27
C VAL A 29 -6.35 -5.06 6.70
N ILE A 30 -6.37 -4.48 7.91
CA ILE A 30 -7.47 -3.60 8.37
C ILE A 30 -7.57 -2.35 7.48
N SER A 31 -6.45 -1.70 7.17
CA SER A 31 -6.41 -0.51 6.31
C SER A 31 -7.00 -0.82 4.92
N MET A 32 -6.61 -1.95 4.32
CA MET A 32 -7.14 -2.39 3.03
C MET A 32 -8.63 -2.77 3.11
N ALA A 33 -9.04 -3.52 4.13
CA ALA A 33 -10.43 -3.89 4.34
C ALA A 33 -11.33 -2.65 4.54
N SER A 34 -10.84 -1.65 5.27
CA SER A 34 -11.55 -0.39 5.48
C SER A 34 -11.73 0.39 4.18
N LYS A 35 -10.72 0.41 3.30
CA LYS A 35 -10.83 1.03 1.97
C LYS A 35 -11.86 0.32 1.08
N LEU A 36 -11.94 -1.00 1.14
CA LEU A 36 -12.98 -1.76 0.42
C LEU A 36 -14.38 -1.44 0.99
N ALA A 37 -14.53 -1.41 2.31
CA ALA A 37 -15.80 -1.10 2.96
C ALA A 37 -16.28 0.34 2.72
N ALA A 38 -15.35 1.29 2.59
CA ALA A 38 -15.62 2.70 2.29
C ALA A 38 -15.77 2.99 0.79
N ALA A 39 -15.68 1.97 -0.08
CA ALA A 39 -15.79 2.18 -1.51
C ALA A 39 -17.17 2.77 -1.89
N PRO A 40 -17.25 3.58 -2.97
CA PRO A 40 -18.49 4.24 -3.36
C PRO A 40 -19.64 3.25 -3.53
N SER A 41 -20.84 3.62 -3.09
CA SER A 41 -22.05 2.77 -3.15
C SER A 41 -22.45 2.33 -4.56
N SER A 42 -21.88 2.96 -5.59
CA SER A 42 -22.05 2.55 -7.00
C SER A 42 -21.35 1.24 -7.34
N CYS A 43 -20.46 0.74 -6.48
CA CYS A 43 -19.79 -0.55 -6.64
C CYS A 43 -20.63 -1.66 -6.00
N ASN A 44 -20.90 -2.73 -6.72
CA ASN A 44 -21.49 -3.94 -6.17
C ASN A 44 -20.36 -4.72 -5.49
N GLY A 45 -20.21 -4.61 -4.17
CA GLY A 45 -19.01 -5.01 -3.39
C GLY A 45 -18.26 -6.30 -3.77
N SER A 46 -18.87 -7.24 -4.50
CA SER A 46 -18.21 -8.34 -5.22
C SER A 46 -17.20 -7.94 -6.32
N ASP A 47 -17.26 -6.72 -6.85
CA ASP A 47 -16.41 -6.25 -7.96
C ASP A 47 -15.28 -5.31 -7.50
N LEU A 48 -15.14 -5.14 -6.19
CA LEU A 48 -14.12 -4.29 -5.61
C LEU A 48 -12.77 -5.01 -5.52
N ALA A 49 -11.71 -4.27 -5.81
CA ALA A 49 -10.33 -4.72 -5.62
C ALA A 49 -9.46 -3.59 -5.05
N ILE A 50 -8.34 -3.95 -4.43
CA ILE A 50 -7.30 -2.99 -4.03
C ILE A 50 -6.31 -2.84 -5.18
N CYS A 51 -6.04 -1.60 -5.58
CA CYS A 51 -5.04 -1.32 -6.60
C CYS A 51 -3.62 -1.61 -6.08
N VAL A 52 -2.87 -2.47 -6.76
CA VAL A 52 -1.50 -2.84 -6.35
C VAL A 52 -0.52 -1.67 -6.42
N GLN A 53 -0.83 -0.64 -7.21
CA GLN A 53 0.03 0.54 -7.40
C GLN A 53 -0.27 1.66 -6.40
N CYS A 54 -1.53 2.13 -6.31
CA CYS A 54 -1.90 3.26 -5.45
C CYS A 54 -2.53 2.86 -4.11
N LYS A 55 -2.74 1.55 -3.88
CA LYS A 55 -3.34 0.99 -2.66
C LYS A 55 -4.73 1.52 -2.31
N GLN A 56 -5.46 2.07 -3.29
CA GLN A 56 -6.85 2.50 -3.17
C GLN A 56 -7.81 1.41 -3.67
N ALA A 57 -9.01 1.36 -3.08
CA ALA A 57 -10.07 0.50 -3.58
C ALA A 57 -10.64 1.04 -4.90
N PHE A 58 -10.99 0.14 -5.83
CA PHE A 58 -11.63 0.48 -7.10
C PHE A 58 -12.54 -0.66 -7.56
N SER A 59 -13.53 -0.34 -8.40
CA SER A 59 -14.38 -1.34 -9.06
C SER A 59 -13.68 -1.86 -10.31
N VAL A 60 -13.55 -3.19 -10.46
CA VAL A 60 -12.94 -3.79 -11.65
C VAL A 60 -13.81 -3.63 -12.90
N LEU A 61 -15.13 -3.48 -12.73
CA LEU A 61 -16.10 -3.34 -13.82
C LEU A 61 -16.27 -1.89 -14.28
N THR A 62 -16.23 -0.93 -13.36
CA THR A 62 -16.52 0.49 -13.63
C THR A 62 -15.31 1.42 -13.49
N ARG A 63 -14.08 0.85 -13.47
CA ARG A 63 -12.84 1.63 -13.37
C ARG A 63 -12.77 2.71 -14.45
N ALA A 64 -12.67 3.96 -14.03
CA ALA A 64 -12.39 5.06 -14.93
C ALA A 64 -10.99 4.88 -15.54
N GLU A 65 -10.87 5.21 -16.82
CA GLU A 65 -9.55 5.33 -17.44
C GLU A 65 -8.78 6.47 -16.77
N ASN A 66 -7.47 6.28 -16.59
CA ASN A 66 -6.58 7.33 -16.08
C ASN A 66 -6.96 7.88 -14.67
N SER A 67 -7.62 7.08 -13.83
CA SER A 67 -7.95 7.47 -12.45
C SER A 67 -6.91 7.05 -11.41
N CYS A 68 -5.99 6.15 -11.77
CA CYS A 68 -4.95 5.69 -10.85
C CYS A 68 -3.78 6.67 -10.88
N HIS A 69 -3.50 7.30 -9.73
CA HIS A 69 -2.30 8.11 -9.52
C HIS A 69 -1.31 7.30 -8.69
N TYR A 70 -0.15 7.00 -9.25
CA TYR A 70 0.87 6.19 -8.59
C TYR A 70 2.28 6.70 -8.87
N HIS A 71 3.22 6.27 -8.03
CA HIS A 71 4.65 6.46 -8.27
C HIS A 71 5.22 5.14 -8.81
N PRO A 72 5.88 5.13 -9.98
CA PRO A 72 6.49 3.92 -10.55
C PRO A 72 7.86 3.59 -9.94
N GLY A 73 8.37 4.50 -9.11
CA GLY A 73 9.71 4.47 -8.55
C GLY A 73 9.84 3.70 -7.24
N THR A 74 10.99 3.85 -6.59
CA THR A 74 11.22 3.43 -5.20
C THR A 74 11.39 4.64 -4.31
N ARG A 75 11.21 4.44 -3.00
CA ARG A 75 11.44 5.44 -1.97
C ARG A 75 12.81 5.23 -1.34
N TRP A 76 13.49 6.32 -1.02
CA TRP A 76 14.73 6.33 -0.24
C TRP A 76 14.58 7.30 0.94
N ALA A 77 15.27 7.03 2.04
CA ALA A 77 15.17 7.84 3.25
C ALA A 77 15.77 9.24 3.03
N ASP A 78 15.02 10.29 3.33
CA ASP A 78 15.57 11.65 3.37
C ASP A 78 16.34 11.81 4.69
N GLU A 79 17.65 11.49 4.68
CA GLU A 79 18.51 11.56 5.88
C GLU A 79 18.55 12.95 6.55
N SER A 80 18.05 14.00 5.90
CA SER A 80 17.93 15.34 6.47
C SER A 80 16.59 15.61 7.17
N ASN A 81 15.65 14.68 7.12
CA ASN A 81 14.34 14.80 7.74
C ASN A 81 14.42 14.62 9.27
N GLU A 82 13.64 15.43 10.00
CA GLU A 82 13.59 15.41 11.47
C GLU A 82 13.21 14.05 12.07
N ALA A 83 12.47 13.22 11.33
CA ALA A 83 12.09 11.87 11.77
C ALA A 83 13.31 10.96 12.04
N TRP A 84 14.49 11.30 11.51
CA TRP A 84 15.71 10.50 11.62
C TRP A 84 16.75 11.07 12.60
N GLU A 85 16.51 12.21 13.24
CA GLU A 85 17.50 12.87 14.11
C GLU A 85 18.03 11.96 15.23
N ASP A 86 17.15 11.11 15.77
CA ASP A 86 17.47 10.15 16.85
C ASP A 86 17.54 8.68 16.35
N HIS A 87 17.51 8.45 15.03
CA HIS A 87 17.50 7.09 14.47
C HIS A 87 18.92 6.57 14.23
N PHE A 88 19.31 5.55 14.97
CA PHE A 88 20.62 4.92 14.85
C PHE A 88 20.48 3.53 14.23
N VAL A 89 21.04 3.33 13.02
CA VAL A 89 20.91 2.07 12.26
C VAL A 89 21.34 0.82 13.05
N ASN A 90 22.32 0.95 13.94
CA ASN A 90 22.80 -0.17 14.77
C ASN A 90 21.84 -0.55 15.91
N THR A 91 20.95 0.36 16.32
CA THR A 91 20.00 0.17 17.43
C THR A 91 18.59 -0.04 16.90
N ASP A 92 18.15 0.82 15.99
CA ASP A 92 16.79 0.92 15.49
C ASP A 92 16.59 0.17 14.16
N GLY A 93 17.69 -0.28 13.54
CA GLY A 93 17.67 -0.98 12.27
C GLY A 93 17.68 -0.05 11.04
N PRO A 94 17.50 -0.60 9.82
CA PRO A 94 17.55 0.20 8.60
C PRO A 94 16.42 1.24 8.56
N MET A 95 16.70 2.42 8.00
CA MET A 95 15.67 3.45 7.80
C MET A 95 14.64 3.01 6.76
N GLU A 96 15.08 2.36 5.68
CA GLU A 96 14.26 1.94 4.54
C GLU A 96 13.54 0.61 4.77
N THR A 97 12.67 0.57 5.77
CA THR A 97 11.69 -0.50 5.97
C THR A 97 10.34 -0.11 5.43
N GLU A 98 9.53 -1.09 5.03
CA GLU A 98 8.14 -0.82 4.59
C GLU A 98 7.31 -0.22 5.74
N GLU A 99 7.58 -0.63 6.99
CA GLU A 99 6.95 -0.09 8.20
C GLU A 99 7.23 1.41 8.34
N ASN A 100 8.50 1.81 8.35
CA ASN A 100 8.86 3.22 8.43
C ASN A 100 8.28 4.03 7.26
N MET A 101 8.27 3.45 6.06
CA MET A 101 7.71 4.10 4.87
C MET A 101 6.18 4.26 4.90
N GLU A 102 5.46 3.46 5.67
CA GLU A 102 4.01 3.63 5.90
C GLU A 102 3.73 4.59 7.06
N ASP A 103 4.53 4.55 8.13
CA ASP A 103 4.35 5.39 9.33
C ASP A 103 4.84 6.83 9.16
N TRP A 104 5.98 7.01 8.46
CA TRP A 104 6.65 8.29 8.25
C TRP A 104 6.84 8.57 6.76
N PRO A 105 5.77 8.58 5.95
CA PRO A 105 5.91 8.62 4.50
C PRO A 105 6.67 9.86 4.02
N ASP A 106 6.54 11.01 4.70
CA ASP A 106 7.24 12.23 4.32
C ASP A 106 8.73 12.28 4.71
N ALA A 107 9.20 11.32 5.50
CA ALA A 107 10.63 11.10 5.76
C ALA A 107 11.34 10.34 4.63
N PHE A 108 10.63 10.07 3.53
CA PHE A 108 11.14 9.40 2.34
C PHE A 108 10.85 10.21 1.08
N VAL A 109 11.69 10.05 0.07
CA VAL A 109 11.56 10.71 -1.23
C VAL A 109 11.44 9.67 -2.33
N TRP A 110 10.51 9.90 -3.25
CA TRP A 110 10.34 9.08 -4.45
C TRP A 110 11.40 9.43 -5.49
N ASP A 111 12.16 8.44 -5.96
CA ASP A 111 13.18 8.64 -7.02
C ASP A 111 12.57 9.14 -8.36
N CYS A 112 11.34 8.71 -8.67
CA CYS A 112 10.66 8.99 -9.92
C CYS A 112 10.26 10.46 -10.13
N CYS A 113 10.11 11.23 -9.05
CA CYS A 113 9.66 12.62 -9.13
C CYS A 113 10.22 13.55 -8.06
N GLN A 114 11.06 13.04 -7.16
CA GLN A 114 11.72 13.77 -6.08
C GLN A 114 10.75 14.46 -5.11
N LYS A 115 9.54 13.90 -4.96
CA LYS A 115 8.54 14.36 -3.99
C LYS A 115 8.54 13.43 -2.77
N THR A 116 8.08 13.95 -1.64
CA THR A 116 7.93 13.20 -0.39
C THR A 116 6.97 12.01 -0.54
N GLY A 117 7.09 11.03 0.35
CA GLY A 117 6.35 9.76 0.23
C GLY A 117 4.84 9.91 0.24
N SER A 118 4.28 10.90 0.96
CA SER A 118 2.83 11.14 0.99
C SER A 118 2.30 11.85 -0.27
N ALA A 119 3.18 12.37 -1.11
CA ALA A 119 2.80 13.13 -2.29
C ALA A 119 1.97 12.28 -3.26
N ARG A 120 0.97 12.90 -3.90
CA ARG A 120 0.17 12.26 -4.95
C ARG A 120 1.05 11.68 -6.05
N GLY A 121 0.71 10.47 -6.49
CA GLY A 121 1.39 9.74 -7.56
C GLY A 121 1.68 10.59 -8.80
N CYS A 122 2.93 10.56 -9.27
CA CYS A 122 3.40 11.38 -10.39
C CYS A 122 3.04 10.82 -11.77
N LYS A 123 2.60 9.56 -11.85
CA LYS A 123 2.06 8.94 -13.07
C LYS A 123 0.57 8.72 -12.94
N VAL A 124 -0.09 8.80 -14.08
CA VAL A 124 -1.52 8.55 -14.24
C VAL A 124 -1.69 7.32 -15.12
N GLY A 125 -2.61 6.43 -14.75
CA GLY A 125 -2.93 5.26 -15.53
C GLY A 125 -4.18 4.55 -15.03
N GLN A 126 -4.34 3.29 -15.42
CA GLN A 126 -5.45 2.46 -15.00
C GLN A 126 -5.10 1.72 -13.70
N HIS A 127 -6.10 1.52 -12.83
CA HIS A 127 -5.94 0.65 -11.66
C HIS A 127 -5.65 -0.80 -12.08
N ARG A 128 -4.89 -1.53 -11.25
CA ARG A 128 -4.49 -2.92 -11.46
C ARG A 128 -4.64 -3.69 -10.15
N SER A 129 -5.15 -4.91 -10.20
CA SER A 129 -5.31 -5.83 -9.08
C SER A 129 -4.59 -7.14 -9.39
#